data_AF-A0A6G6K7V5-F1
#
_entry.id   AF-A0A6G6K7V5-F1
#
_cell.length_a   1.000
_cell.length_b   1.000
_cell.length_c   1.000
_cell.angle_alpha   90.00
_cell.angle_beta   90.00
_cell.angle_gamma   90.00
#
_symmetry.space_group_name_H-M   'P 1'
#
loop_
_entity.id
_entity.type
_entity.pdbx_description
1 polymer ?
#
loop_
_entity_poly.entity_id
_entity_poly.type
_entity_poly.pdbx_seq_one_letter_code
_entity_poly.pdbx_strand_id
1 'polypeptide(L)'
;MRKSDWQHLALLAILMSREEMKPALHNRLLAYTWEFSISMGIASAIGFMLLIFHHEGALIWDWFVIGMILLTAVPTAGIGYFFGAIYIWMILGHVAARIQGAPFSKGDEVMVLSGKHKGRVTRIYQVWEPRGQIRLELGEEAKKAVTDVVCIVTVTRTRCKESAQAVREHPAGA
;
A
#
# COMPACT_ATOMS: atom_id res chain seq x y z
N MET A 1 27.43 18.02 -35.10
CA MET A 1 26.51 17.81 -33.96
C MET A 1 27.11 18.50 -32.74
N ARG A 2 26.38 19.42 -32.09
CA ARG A 2 26.95 20.26 -31.01
C ARG A 2 26.85 19.54 -29.66
N LYS A 3 27.81 19.79 -28.76
CA LYS A 3 27.86 19.18 -27.42
C LYS A 3 26.58 19.45 -26.59
N SER A 4 25.87 20.55 -26.88
CA SER A 4 24.57 20.89 -26.30
C SER A 4 23.46 19.91 -26.68
N ASP A 5 23.50 19.34 -27.89
CA ASP A 5 22.45 18.45 -28.41
C ASP A 5 22.45 17.12 -27.64
N TRP A 6 23.65 16.65 -27.26
CA TRP A 6 23.82 15.45 -26.42
C TRP A 6 23.32 15.65 -25.00
N GLN A 7 23.47 16.84 -24.43
CA GLN A 7 22.95 17.14 -23.10
C GLN A 7 21.41 17.15 -23.10
N HIS A 8 20.79 17.75 -24.10
CA HIS A 8 19.33 17.74 -24.24
C HIS A 8 18.78 16.33 -24.52
N LEU A 9 19.45 15.54 -25.34
CA LEU A 9 19.05 14.14 -25.59
C LEU A 9 19.25 13.25 -24.36
N ALA A 10 20.32 13.45 -23.57
CA ALA A 10 20.51 12.74 -22.31
C ALA A 10 19.45 13.14 -21.27
N LEU A 11 19.10 14.43 -21.18
CA LEU A 11 18.02 14.91 -20.31
C LEU A 11 16.67 14.36 -20.75
N LEU A 12 16.39 14.33 -22.05
CA LEU A 12 15.16 13.73 -22.60
C LEU A 12 15.13 12.21 -22.42
N ALA A 13 16.26 11.50 -22.56
CA ALA A 13 16.33 10.08 -22.29
C ALA A 13 16.18 9.77 -20.79
N ILE A 14 16.70 10.61 -19.89
CA ILE A 14 16.48 10.49 -18.44
C ILE A 14 15.03 10.82 -18.09
N LEU A 15 14.43 11.83 -18.72
CA LEU A 15 13.02 12.20 -18.52
C LEU A 15 12.07 11.15 -19.11
N MET A 16 12.39 10.55 -20.26
CA MET A 16 11.62 9.47 -20.87
C MET A 16 11.85 8.11 -20.20
N SER A 17 13.05 7.83 -19.67
CA SER A 17 13.29 6.66 -18.80
C SER A 17 12.60 6.80 -17.44
N ARG A 18 12.14 8.01 -17.10
CA ARG A 18 11.27 8.27 -15.95
C ARG A 18 9.80 8.01 -16.26
N GLU A 19 9.45 7.64 -17.50
CA GLU A 19 8.09 7.22 -17.83
C GLU A 19 7.74 5.92 -17.10
N GLU A 20 6.92 6.11 -16.08
CA GLU A 20 6.04 5.16 -15.43
C GLU A 20 6.61 3.75 -15.20
N MET A 21 7.46 3.62 -14.18
CA MET A 21 7.46 2.38 -13.41
C MET A 21 6.07 2.19 -12.81
N LYS A 22 5.17 1.57 -13.58
CA LYS A 22 3.86 1.14 -13.09
C LYS A 22 4.13 0.12 -12.00
N PRO A 23 3.76 0.40 -10.74
CA PRO A 23 3.93 -0.58 -9.69
C PRO A 23 3.14 -1.82 -10.09
N ALA A 24 3.77 -2.98 -9.94
CA ALA A 24 3.13 -4.25 -10.24
C ALA A 24 1.76 -4.35 -9.53
N LEU A 25 0.78 -4.98 -10.18
CA LEU A 25 -0.60 -5.04 -9.68
C LEU A 25 -0.69 -5.59 -8.25
N HIS A 26 0.17 -6.55 -7.89
CA HIS A 26 0.22 -7.10 -6.53
C HIS A 26 0.57 -6.03 -5.48
N ASN A 27 1.48 -5.09 -5.78
CA ASN A 27 1.82 -4.01 -4.84
C ASN A 27 0.64 -3.07 -4.62
N ARG A 28 -0.13 -2.80 -5.69
CA ARG A 28 -1.37 -2.01 -5.57
C ARG A 28 -2.40 -2.74 -4.73
N LEU A 29 -2.66 -4.02 -5.01
CA LEU A 29 -3.59 -4.85 -4.23
C LEU A 29 -3.21 -4.89 -2.75
N LEU A 30 -1.92 -5.08 -2.45
CA LEU A 30 -1.40 -5.09 -1.08
C LEU A 30 -1.61 -3.76 -0.35
N ALA A 31 -1.57 -2.63 -1.04
CA ALA A 31 -1.83 -1.32 -0.44
C ALA A 31 -3.31 -1.08 -0.08
N TYR A 32 -4.24 -1.88 -0.63
CA TYR A 32 -5.68 -1.85 -0.33
C TYR A 32 -6.14 -3.06 0.50
N THR A 33 -5.22 -3.84 1.06
CA THR A 33 -5.52 -5.07 1.81
C THR A 33 -6.49 -4.87 2.98
N TRP A 34 -6.53 -3.67 3.57
CA TRP A 34 -7.51 -3.31 4.59
C TRP A 34 -8.95 -3.43 4.11
N GLU A 35 -9.26 -2.90 2.92
CA GLU A 35 -10.61 -2.96 2.33
C GLU A 35 -10.99 -4.39 1.93
N PHE A 36 -10.01 -5.15 1.42
CA PHE A 36 -10.19 -6.57 1.12
C PHE A 36 -10.47 -7.40 2.38
N SER A 37 -9.79 -7.09 3.49
CA SER A 37 -10.01 -7.80 4.76
C SER A 37 -11.42 -7.56 5.31
N ILE A 38 -11.93 -6.34 5.23
CA ILE A 38 -13.31 -6.01 5.62
C ILE A 38 -14.30 -6.82 4.78
N SER A 39 -14.11 -6.79 3.45
CA SER A 39 -14.99 -7.46 2.50
C SER A 39 -15.03 -8.98 2.71
N MET A 40 -13.86 -9.60 2.93
CA MET A 40 -13.78 -11.03 3.26
C MET A 40 -14.44 -11.37 4.61
N GLY A 41 -14.28 -10.52 5.63
CA GLY A 41 -14.91 -10.73 6.93
C GLY A 41 -16.43 -10.74 6.85
N ILE A 42 -17.01 -9.77 6.13
CA ILE A 42 -18.46 -9.69 5.88
C ILE A 42 -18.95 -10.92 5.10
N ALA A 43 -18.27 -11.26 3.99
CA ALA A 43 -18.65 -12.39 3.16
C ALA A 43 -18.60 -13.73 3.93
N SER A 44 -17.56 -13.92 4.75
CA SER A 44 -17.41 -15.12 5.58
C SER A 44 -18.51 -15.22 6.64
N ALA A 45 -18.83 -14.11 7.32
CA ALA A 45 -19.89 -14.08 8.33
C ALA A 45 -21.28 -14.40 7.72
N ILE A 46 -21.60 -13.79 6.58
CA ILE A 46 -22.85 -14.05 5.85
C ILE A 46 -22.89 -15.52 5.41
N GLY A 47 -21.82 -16.02 4.79
CA GLY A 47 -21.73 -17.41 4.34
C GLY A 47 -21.91 -18.42 5.48
N PHE A 48 -21.26 -18.18 6.63
CA PHE A 48 -21.37 -19.03 7.81
C PHE A 48 -22.79 -19.03 8.39
N MET A 49 -23.44 -17.86 8.47
CA MET A 49 -24.84 -17.77 8.90
C MET A 49 -25.77 -18.54 7.96
N LEU A 50 -25.62 -18.38 6.65
CA LEU A 50 -26.43 -19.10 5.67
C LEU A 50 -26.26 -20.62 5.79
N LEU A 51 -25.05 -21.09 6.07
CA LEU A 51 -24.78 -22.52 6.32
C LEU A 51 -25.50 -23.03 7.57
N ILE A 52 -25.49 -22.28 8.67
CA ILE A 52 -26.21 -22.64 9.91
C ILE A 52 -27.71 -22.74 9.63
N PHE A 53 -28.29 -21.72 8.98
CA PHE A 53 -29.73 -21.72 8.69
C PHE A 53 -30.14 -22.81 7.70
N HIS A 54 -29.28 -23.12 6.72
CA HIS A 54 -29.51 -24.24 5.81
C HIS A 54 -29.49 -25.57 6.57
N HIS A 55 -28.57 -25.75 7.51
CA HIS A 55 -28.49 -26.99 8.30
C HIS A 55 -29.73 -27.22 9.19
N GLU A 56 -30.25 -26.15 9.80
CA GLU A 56 -31.42 -26.20 10.68
C GLU A 56 -32.76 -26.28 9.91
N GLY A 57 -32.75 -26.19 8.57
CA GLY A 57 -33.97 -26.09 7.76
C GLY A 57 -34.80 -24.83 8.04
N ALA A 58 -34.26 -23.89 8.81
CA ALA A 58 -34.90 -22.65 9.25
C ALA A 58 -34.81 -21.53 8.20
N LEU A 59 -34.38 -21.85 6.98
CA LEU A 59 -34.32 -20.93 5.85
C LEU A 59 -35.73 -20.73 5.25
N ILE A 60 -36.63 -20.23 6.10
CA ILE A 60 -37.98 -19.83 5.71
C ILE A 60 -37.82 -18.46 5.04
N TRP A 61 -38.42 -18.31 3.85
CA TRP A 61 -38.42 -17.05 3.10
C TRP A 61 -39.39 -16.05 3.74
N ASP A 62 -39.06 -15.65 4.97
CA ASP A 62 -39.81 -14.68 5.77
C ASP A 62 -38.99 -13.37 5.82
N TRP A 63 -39.63 -12.28 5.43
CA TRP A 63 -39.04 -10.94 5.48
C TRP A 63 -38.57 -10.56 6.89
N PHE A 64 -39.21 -11.05 7.94
CA PHE A 64 -38.79 -10.84 9.33
C PHE A 64 -37.45 -11.53 9.63
N VAL A 65 -37.30 -12.79 9.20
CA VAL A 65 -36.05 -13.55 9.36
C VAL A 65 -34.92 -12.89 8.57
N ILE A 66 -35.18 -12.48 7.32
CA ILE A 66 -34.22 -11.73 6.50
C ILE A 66 -33.79 -10.44 7.21
N GLY A 67 -34.74 -9.69 7.79
CA GLY A 67 -34.45 -8.48 8.56
C GLY A 67 -33.54 -8.73 9.76
N MET A 68 -33.78 -9.80 10.52
CA MET A 68 -32.95 -10.17 11.68
C MET A 68 -31.55 -10.64 11.27
N ILE A 69 -31.42 -11.35 10.15
CA ILE A 69 -30.12 -11.72 9.57
C ILE A 69 -29.33 -10.46 9.21
N LEU A 70 -29.95 -9.50 8.51
CA LEU A 70 -29.30 -8.25 8.16
C LEU A 70 -28.90 -7.44 9.40
N LEU A 71 -29.76 -7.42 10.43
CA LEU A 71 -29.48 -6.70 11.68
C LEU A 71 -28.30 -7.31 12.45
N THR A 72 -28.20 -8.64 12.50
CA THR A 72 -27.13 -9.36 13.21
C THR A 72 -25.83 -9.46 12.41
N ALA A 73 -25.90 -9.35 11.08
CA ALA A 73 -24.72 -9.29 10.22
C ALA A 73 -23.82 -8.09 10.54
N VAL A 74 -24.41 -6.92 10.89
CA VAL A 74 -23.65 -5.70 11.20
C VAL A 74 -22.71 -5.86 12.41
N PRO A 75 -23.18 -6.25 13.62
CA PRO A 75 -22.29 -6.45 14.76
C PRO A 75 -21.30 -7.59 14.53
N THR A 76 -21.73 -8.67 13.84
CA THR A 76 -20.86 -9.82 13.55
C THR A 76 -19.72 -9.42 12.61
N ALA A 77 -20.01 -8.62 11.59
CA ALA A 77 -19.01 -8.04 10.71
C ALA A 77 -18.06 -7.10 11.47
N GLY A 78 -18.58 -6.30 12.41
CA GLY A 78 -17.76 -5.43 13.26
C GLY A 78 -16.77 -6.21 14.13
N ILE A 79 -17.23 -7.31 14.75
CA ILE A 79 -16.37 -8.22 15.53
C ILE A 79 -15.35 -8.89 14.62
N GLY A 80 -15.79 -9.51 13.52
CA GLY A 80 -14.89 -10.17 12.55
C GLY A 80 -13.83 -9.23 12.01
N TYR A 81 -14.19 -7.97 11.75
CA TYR A 81 -13.26 -6.93 11.36
C TYR A 81 -12.25 -6.61 12.45
N PHE A 82 -12.68 -6.41 13.70
CA PHE A 82 -11.78 -6.10 14.82
C PHE A 82 -10.75 -7.22 15.03
N PHE A 83 -11.20 -8.47 15.03
CA PHE A 83 -10.32 -9.63 15.16
C PHE A 83 -9.42 -9.80 13.92
N GLY A 84 -9.96 -9.66 12.71
CA GLY A 84 -9.17 -9.73 11.49
C GLY A 84 -8.07 -8.66 11.43
N ALA A 85 -8.42 -7.41 11.78
CA ALA A 85 -7.49 -6.30 11.81
C ALA A 85 -6.38 -6.45 12.87
N ILE A 86 -6.62 -7.16 13.97
CA ILE A 86 -5.59 -7.39 14.99
C ILE A 86 -4.73 -8.60 14.61
N TYR A 87 -5.34 -9.75 14.35
CA TYR A 87 -4.62 -11.02 14.23
C TYR A 87 -4.06 -11.24 12.82
N ILE A 88 -4.87 -11.03 11.79
CA ILE A 88 -4.45 -11.28 10.40
C ILE A 88 -3.48 -10.18 9.98
N TRP A 89 -3.78 -8.91 10.27
CA TRP A 89 -2.94 -7.80 9.86
C TRP A 89 -1.54 -7.85 10.48
N MET A 90 -1.42 -8.29 11.74
CA MET A 90 -0.11 -8.37 12.39
C MET A 90 0.82 -9.33 11.62
N ILE A 91 0.32 -10.42 11.06
CA ILE A 91 1.13 -11.36 10.26
C ILE A 91 1.24 -10.86 8.82
N LEU A 92 0.10 -10.57 8.18
CA LEU A 92 0.02 -10.25 6.76
C LEU A 92 0.68 -8.91 6.43
N GLY A 93 0.61 -7.94 7.34
CA GLY A 93 1.26 -6.64 7.22
C GLY A 93 2.78 -6.74 7.16
N HIS A 94 3.39 -7.63 7.95
CA HIS A 94 4.84 -7.88 7.88
C HIS A 94 5.24 -8.49 6.53
N VAL A 95 4.47 -9.48 6.05
CA VAL A 95 4.71 -10.11 4.74
C VAL A 95 4.54 -9.08 3.62
N ALA A 96 3.46 -8.30 3.65
CA ALA A 96 3.19 -7.25 2.67
C ALA A 96 4.31 -6.19 2.66
N ALA A 97 4.78 -5.76 3.83
CA ALA A 97 5.89 -4.83 3.95
C ALA A 97 7.18 -5.39 3.31
N ARG A 98 7.49 -6.67 3.56
CA ARG A 98 8.65 -7.35 2.95
C ARG A 98 8.53 -7.40 1.42
N ILE A 99 7.35 -7.72 0.89
CA ILE A 99 7.10 -7.73 -0.57
C ILE A 99 7.33 -6.35 -1.18
N GLN A 100 6.95 -5.29 -0.47
CA GLN A 100 7.11 -3.91 -0.93
C GLN A 100 8.55 -3.36 -0.81
N GLY A 101 9.45 -4.11 -0.16
CA GLY A 101 10.88 -3.80 -0.07
C GLY A 101 11.38 -3.43 1.32
N ALA A 102 10.58 -3.61 2.37
CA ALA A 102 11.05 -3.46 3.76
C ALA A 102 12.17 -4.48 4.09
N PRO A 103 13.10 -4.18 5.02
CA PRO A 103 13.15 -2.98 5.87
C PRO A 103 13.54 -1.71 5.09
N PHE A 104 12.93 -0.60 5.49
CA PHE A 104 13.19 0.74 4.94
C PHE A 104 14.15 1.51 5.81
N SER A 105 14.98 2.35 5.18
CA SER A 105 15.95 3.22 5.86
C SER A 105 15.74 4.68 5.50
N LYS A 106 16.21 5.57 6.38
CA LYS A 106 16.28 7.01 6.08
C LYS A 106 17.15 7.22 4.83
N GLY A 107 16.64 8.03 3.89
CA GLY A 107 17.26 8.33 2.61
C GLY A 107 16.78 7.45 1.45
N ASP A 108 16.06 6.35 1.74
CA ASP A 108 15.51 5.50 0.69
C ASP A 108 14.50 6.25 -0.16
N GLU A 109 14.59 6.06 -1.49
CA GLU A 109 13.61 6.55 -2.45
C GLU A 109 12.46 5.54 -2.59
N VAL A 110 11.25 6.03 -2.39
CA VAL A 110 10.03 5.24 -2.40
C VAL A 110 8.94 5.92 -3.21
N MET A 111 8.06 5.11 -3.78
CA MET A 111 6.84 5.55 -4.45
C MET A 111 5.63 5.25 -3.56
N VAL A 112 4.77 6.25 -3.38
CA VAL A 112 3.52 6.12 -2.63
C VAL A 112 2.47 5.38 -3.48
N LEU A 113 1.89 4.32 -2.95
CA LEU A 113 0.96 3.44 -3.66
C LEU A 113 -0.52 3.78 -3.43
N SER A 114 -0.86 4.37 -2.28
CA SER A 114 -2.23 4.71 -1.89
C SER A 114 -2.32 6.04 -1.13
N GLY A 115 -3.55 6.56 -0.97
CA GLY A 115 -3.82 7.82 -0.26
C GLY A 115 -3.61 9.10 -1.09
N LYS A 116 -3.60 10.25 -0.40
CA LYS A 116 -3.56 11.60 -1.00
C LYS A 116 -2.36 11.86 -1.92
N HIS A 117 -1.25 11.17 -1.67
CA HIS A 117 0.02 11.37 -2.37
C HIS A 117 0.36 10.21 -3.33
N LYS A 118 -0.63 9.39 -3.70
CA LYS A 118 -0.48 8.23 -4.60
C LYS A 118 0.25 8.59 -5.90
N GLY A 119 1.17 7.72 -6.31
CA GLY A 119 2.00 7.86 -7.50
C GLY A 119 3.23 8.77 -7.31
N ARG A 120 3.34 9.48 -6.19
CA ARG A 120 4.47 10.37 -5.93
C ARG A 120 5.69 9.58 -5.49
N VAL A 121 6.83 9.87 -6.12
CA VAL A 121 8.15 9.38 -5.69
C VAL A 121 8.79 10.42 -4.76
N THR A 122 9.32 9.96 -3.63
CA THR A 122 9.88 10.80 -2.57
C THR A 122 10.89 10.02 -1.74
N ARG A 123 11.51 10.66 -0.76
CA ARG A 123 12.48 10.04 0.15
C ARG A 123 11.94 9.90 1.56
N ILE A 124 12.39 8.87 2.25
CA ILE A 124 12.12 8.66 3.66
C ILE A 124 13.08 9.52 4.48
N TYR A 125 12.57 10.40 5.34
CA TYR A 125 13.44 11.15 6.26
C TYR A 125 13.40 10.62 7.71
N GLN A 126 12.37 9.84 8.06
CA GLN A 126 12.25 9.22 9.38
C GLN A 126 11.48 7.90 9.29
N VAL A 127 11.91 6.91 10.08
CA VAL A 127 11.26 5.59 10.20
C VAL A 127 10.78 5.42 11.64
N TRP A 128 9.54 4.97 11.82
CA TRP A 128 8.92 4.63 13.09
C TRP A 128 8.60 3.13 13.11
N GLU A 129 9.63 2.31 13.30
CA GLU A 129 9.53 0.84 13.34
C GLU A 129 8.45 0.32 14.30
N PRO A 130 8.34 0.79 15.56
CA PRO A 130 7.34 0.26 16.50
C PRO A 130 5.89 0.47 16.05
N ARG A 131 5.64 1.44 15.16
CA ARG A 131 4.32 1.75 14.62
C ARG A 131 4.12 1.25 13.19
N GLY A 132 5.14 0.68 12.56
CA GLY A 132 5.10 0.33 11.13
C GLY A 132 4.81 1.53 10.23
N GLN A 133 5.33 2.71 10.60
CA GLN A 133 5.10 3.97 9.89
C GLN A 133 6.41 4.61 9.47
N ILE A 134 6.35 5.44 8.43
CA ILE A 134 7.49 6.21 7.92
C ILE A 134 7.02 7.62 7.59
N ARG A 135 7.95 8.59 7.62
CA ARG A 135 7.71 9.96 7.21
C ARG A 135 8.45 10.30 5.93
N LEU A 136 7.72 10.92 5.01
CA LEU A 136 8.17 11.18 3.65
C LEU A 136 8.46 12.67 3.41
N GLU A 137 9.46 12.98 2.58
CA GLU A 137 9.80 14.35 2.19
C GLU A 137 8.79 14.90 1.16
N LEU A 138 7.59 15.25 1.62
CA LEU A 138 6.50 15.74 0.76
C LEU A 138 6.39 17.27 0.68
N GLY A 139 7.17 17.99 1.49
CA GLY A 139 7.17 19.44 1.62
C GLY A 139 6.83 19.90 3.04
N GLU A 140 7.13 21.15 3.37
CA GLU A 140 6.93 21.70 4.72
C GLU A 140 5.44 21.78 5.12
N GLU A 141 4.55 22.04 4.16
CA GLU A 141 3.10 22.04 4.42
C GLU A 141 2.61 20.65 4.86
N ALA A 142 3.06 19.59 4.19
CA ALA A 142 2.69 18.22 4.54
C ALA A 142 3.22 17.82 5.93
N LYS A 143 4.42 18.30 6.30
CA LYS A 143 5.00 18.10 7.64
C LYS A 143 4.21 18.82 8.73
N LYS A 144 3.80 20.07 8.48
CA LYS A 144 2.97 20.86 9.41
C LYS A 144 1.58 20.25 9.60
N ALA A 145 0.99 19.74 8.52
CA ALA A 145 -0.31 19.06 8.56
C ALA A 145 -0.22 17.58 9.00
N VAL A 146 0.99 17.06 9.21
CA VAL A 146 1.27 15.64 9.56
C VAL A 146 0.68 14.66 8.52
N THR A 147 0.48 15.11 7.29
CA THR A 147 0.04 14.25 6.17
C THR A 147 1.21 13.53 5.50
N ASP A 148 2.42 13.70 6.04
CA ASP A 148 3.65 13.08 5.59
C ASP A 148 3.94 11.73 6.25
N VAL A 149 3.14 11.33 7.24
CA VAL A 149 3.19 10.00 7.88
C VAL A 149 2.39 9.01 7.05
N VAL A 150 3.03 7.94 6.61
CA VAL A 150 2.39 6.85 5.87
C VAL A 150 2.78 5.50 6.44
N CYS A 151 1.94 4.48 6.21
CA CYS A 151 2.24 3.11 6.63
C CYS A 151 3.27 2.48 5.70
N ILE A 152 4.16 1.63 6.23
CA ILE A 152 5.19 0.94 5.44
C ILE A 152 4.62 0.10 4.30
N VAL A 153 3.37 -0.39 4.43
CA VAL A 153 2.68 -1.19 3.40
C VAL A 153 1.99 -0.34 2.31
N THR A 154 2.16 0.98 2.36
CA THR A 154 1.56 1.90 1.38
C THR A 154 2.60 2.53 0.47
N VAL A 155 3.85 2.08 0.55
CA VAL A 155 4.96 2.57 -0.24
C VAL A 155 5.75 1.41 -0.83
N THR A 156 6.37 1.58 -1.99
CA THR A 156 7.31 0.59 -2.53
C THR A 156 8.66 1.23 -2.82
N ARG A 157 9.75 0.49 -2.58
CA ARG A 157 11.08 0.97 -2.92
C ARG A 157 11.21 1.11 -4.43
N THR A 158 11.54 2.31 -4.90
CA THR A 158 11.83 2.54 -6.31
C THR A 158 13.19 1.90 -6.60
N ARG A 159 13.28 0.96 -7.54
CA ARG A 159 14.57 0.38 -7.97
C ARG A 159 15.36 1.42 -8.77
N CYS A 160 15.85 2.46 -8.11
CA CYS A 160 16.76 3.44 -8.70
C CYS A 160 18.12 3.34 -7.99
N LYS A 161 18.68 2.12 -7.91
CA LYS A 161 20.06 1.93 -7.42
C LYS A 161 21.10 1.99 -8.54
N GLU A 162 20.71 1.81 -9.79
CA GLU A 162 21.66 1.57 -10.89
C GLU A 162 22.10 2.85 -11.62
N SER A 163 21.22 3.85 -11.77
CA SER A 163 21.55 5.11 -12.46
C SER A 163 22.38 6.09 -11.62
N ALA A 164 22.36 5.99 -10.28
CA ALA A 164 23.18 6.84 -9.42
C ALA A 164 24.62 6.30 -9.23
N GLN A 165 24.83 4.98 -9.37
CA GLN A 165 26.16 4.38 -9.39
C GLN A 165 26.81 4.49 -10.77
N ALA A 166 26.06 4.33 -11.86
CA ALA A 166 26.57 4.54 -13.22
C ALA A 166 27.08 5.97 -13.48
N VAL A 167 26.52 6.98 -12.81
CA VAL A 167 27.00 8.38 -12.89
C VAL A 167 28.24 8.63 -12.02
N ARG A 168 28.48 7.83 -10.97
CA ARG A 168 29.67 7.95 -10.12
C ARG A 168 30.87 7.15 -10.63
N GLU A 169 30.63 6.10 -11.42
CA GLU A 169 31.68 5.27 -12.02
C GLU A 169 32.16 5.78 -13.40
N HIS A 170 31.59 6.89 -13.88
CA HIS A 170 32.19 7.67 -14.96
C HIS A 170 32.75 8.98 -14.41
N PRO A 171 33.85 8.96 -13.62
CA PRO A 171 34.67 10.14 -13.50
C PRO A 171 35.09 10.50 -14.92
N ALA A 172 34.76 11.71 -15.35
CA ALA A 172 35.30 12.29 -16.57
C ALA A 172 36.83 12.20 -16.49
N GLY A 173 37.38 11.14 -17.07
CA GLY A 173 38.80 10.99 -17.34
C GLY A 173 39.08 11.69 -18.66
N ALA A 174 40.12 12.53 -18.62
CA ALA A 174 40.70 13.38 -19.67
C ALA A 174 40.07 14.77 -19.84
#